data_AF-A0A7X6SRH1-F1
#
_entry.id   AF-A0A7X6SRH1-F1
#
_cell.length_a   1.000
_cell.length_b   1.000
_cell.length_c   1.000
_cell.angle_alpha   90.00
_cell.angle_beta   90.00
_cell.angle_gamma   90.00
#
_symmetry.space_group_name_H-M   'P 1'
#
loop_
_entity.id
_entity.type
_entity.pdbx_description
1 polymer ?
#
loop_
_entity_poly.entity_id
_entity_poly.type
_entity_poly.pdbx_seq_one_letter_code
_entity_poly.pdbx_strand_id
1 'polypeptide(L)'
;MRFFIISGLILFIFYSSASGQSRAELEEQRNRTIEEIGYVDEMLKSTEKERSLGLQALRIIGNKVGLRESVLRGMNEEIQLLNNRINLSKLALDMMESDLKSLIEDYSRSVVNSYKMAKANPDIVYILSARDFNQGYKRIRYLQQVTRYRRSESEIIREIMQEIKRTKERQEEDLEKISELQQKETQQKVLLQNEQQRQQRMVQSLGNKEKQLRKELEDKKRIARRIETEIARIIEDERLNA
;
A
#
# COMPACT_ATOMS: atom_id res chain seq x y z
N MET A 1 -67.59 -22.36 -50.06
CA MET A 1 -66.88 -23.65 -50.00
C MET A 1 -65.80 -23.75 -51.09
N ARG A 2 -64.72 -22.95 -51.00
CA ARG A 2 -63.53 -23.07 -51.86
C ARG A 2 -62.22 -22.87 -51.09
N PHE A 3 -62.28 -22.23 -49.91
CA PHE A 3 -61.17 -22.11 -48.96
C PHE A 3 -60.90 -23.37 -48.12
N PHE A 4 -61.89 -24.27 -47.95
CA PHE A 4 -61.69 -25.52 -47.20
C PHE A 4 -60.93 -26.60 -47.98
N ILE A 5 -60.84 -26.49 -49.31
CA ILE A 5 -60.14 -27.48 -50.15
C ILE A 5 -58.63 -27.20 -50.20
N ILE A 6 -58.21 -25.95 -50.00
CA ILE A 6 -56.79 -25.55 -49.97
C ILE A 6 -56.15 -25.91 -48.62
N SER A 7 -56.93 -25.96 -47.53
CA SER A 7 -56.47 -26.43 -46.22
C SER A 7 -56.20 -27.94 -46.16
N GLY A 8 -56.76 -28.72 -47.09
CA GLY A 8 -56.53 -30.17 -47.18
C GLY A 8 -55.28 -30.57 -47.97
N LEU A 9 -54.78 -29.69 -48.84
CA LEU A 9 -53.65 -29.99 -49.73
C LEU A 9 -52.28 -29.66 -49.10
N ILE A 10 -52.24 -28.79 -48.09
CA ILE A 10 -51.03 -28.49 -47.29
C ILE A 10 -50.75 -29.54 -46.21
N LEU A 11 -51.73 -30.41 -45.90
CA LEU A 11 -51.57 -31.48 -44.90
C LEU A 11 -50.97 -32.78 -45.48
N PHE A 12 -50.78 -32.88 -46.79
CA PHE A 12 -50.34 -34.13 -47.45
C PHE A 12 -48.86 -34.15 -47.87
N ILE A 13 -48.09 -33.08 -47.62
CA ILE A 13 -46.67 -33.01 -48.00
C ILE A 13 -45.72 -33.26 -46.81
N PHE A 14 -46.24 -33.43 -45.59
CA PHE A 14 -45.41 -33.71 -44.39
C PHE A 14 -45.18 -35.20 -44.08
N TYR A 15 -45.60 -36.12 -44.96
CA TYR A 15 -45.54 -37.57 -44.67
C TYR A 15 -44.39 -38.34 -45.32
N SER A 16 -43.40 -37.67 -45.91
CA SER A 16 -42.35 -38.37 -46.64
C SER A 16 -40.98 -37.74 -46.40
N SER A 17 -40.33 -38.17 -45.31
CA SER A 17 -38.89 -38.45 -45.18
C SER A 17 -38.45 -38.26 -43.72
N ALA A 18 -38.94 -39.13 -42.84
CA ALA A 18 -38.15 -39.52 -41.68
C ALA A 18 -37.03 -40.43 -42.19
N SER A 19 -36.01 -39.84 -42.82
CA SER A 19 -34.78 -40.55 -43.11
C SER A 19 -34.05 -40.71 -41.78
N GLY A 20 -34.21 -41.87 -41.16
CA GLY A 20 -33.39 -42.28 -40.02
C GLY A 20 -31.92 -42.16 -40.42
N GLN A 21 -31.11 -41.54 -39.56
CA GLN A 21 -29.66 -41.51 -39.76
C GLN A 21 -29.17 -42.95 -39.97
N SER A 22 -28.32 -43.15 -40.98
CA SER A 22 -27.82 -44.49 -41.24
C SER A 22 -26.94 -44.92 -40.06
N ARG A 23 -26.97 -46.21 -39.73
CA ARG A 23 -26.13 -46.78 -38.67
C ARG A 23 -24.66 -46.43 -38.85
N ALA A 24 -24.18 -46.43 -40.10
CA ALA A 24 -22.81 -46.05 -40.46
C ALA A 24 -22.48 -44.58 -40.11
N GLU A 25 -23.40 -43.64 -40.36
CA GLU A 25 -23.22 -42.23 -40.00
C GLU A 25 -23.20 -42.03 -38.47
N LEU A 26 -24.04 -42.76 -37.73
CA LEU A 26 -24.04 -42.72 -36.27
C LEU A 26 -22.77 -43.34 -35.67
N GLU A 27 -22.27 -44.43 -36.25
CA GLU A 27 -20.99 -45.04 -35.85
C GLU A 27 -19.80 -44.10 -36.13
N GLU A 28 -19.80 -43.40 -37.26
CA GLU A 28 -18.79 -42.38 -37.57
C GLU A 28 -18.88 -41.18 -36.59
N GLN A 29 -20.09 -40.70 -36.32
CA GLN A 29 -20.33 -39.62 -35.37
C GLN A 29 -19.92 -40.00 -33.94
N ARG A 30 -20.13 -41.26 -33.54
CA ARG A 30 -19.64 -41.82 -32.27
C ARG A 30 -18.12 -41.77 -32.20
N ASN A 31 -17.43 -42.25 -33.22
CA ASN A 31 -15.97 -42.29 -33.24
C ASN A 31 -15.37 -40.88 -33.13
N ARG A 32 -15.88 -39.92 -33.92
CA ARG A 32 -15.47 -38.50 -33.82
C ARG A 32 -15.76 -37.92 -32.44
N THR A 33 -16.92 -38.21 -31.85
CA THR A 33 -17.28 -37.71 -30.51
C THR A 33 -16.35 -38.28 -29.42
N ILE A 34 -15.91 -39.53 -29.54
CA ILE A 34 -14.95 -40.15 -28.62
C ILE A 34 -13.56 -39.50 -28.73
N GLU A 35 -13.09 -39.23 -29.95
CA GLU A 35 -11.83 -38.52 -30.17
C GLU A 35 -11.87 -37.11 -29.57
N GLU A 36 -12.97 -36.37 -29.78
CA GLU A 36 -13.16 -35.04 -29.20
C GLU A 36 -13.22 -35.08 -27.65
N ILE A 37 -13.84 -36.10 -27.06
CA ILE A 37 -13.83 -36.31 -25.61
C ILE A 37 -12.39 -36.53 -25.11
N GLY A 38 -11.61 -37.36 -25.79
CA GLY A 38 -10.21 -37.62 -25.45
C GLY A 38 -9.36 -36.35 -25.49
N TYR A 39 -9.53 -35.55 -26.55
CA TYR A 39 -8.85 -34.27 -26.70
C TYR A 39 -9.21 -33.28 -25.57
N VAL A 40 -10.50 -33.15 -25.24
CA VAL A 40 -10.95 -32.27 -24.14
C VAL A 40 -10.44 -32.75 -22.78
N ASP A 41 -10.35 -34.07 -22.55
CA ASP A 41 -9.82 -34.65 -21.30
C ASP A 41 -8.31 -34.42 -21.15
N GLU A 42 -7.53 -34.52 -22.24
CA GLU A 42 -6.11 -34.15 -22.25
C GLU A 42 -5.90 -32.66 -21.99
N MET A 43 -6.69 -31.80 -22.65
CA MET A 43 -6.68 -30.35 -22.38
C MET A 43 -7.05 -30.04 -20.93
N LEU A 44 -8.00 -30.77 -20.34
CA LEU A 44 -8.41 -30.60 -18.95
C LEU A 44 -7.27 -31.00 -18.00
N LYS A 45 -6.61 -32.14 -18.22
CA LYS A 45 -5.44 -32.57 -17.43
C LYS A 45 -4.28 -31.58 -17.51
N SER A 46 -4.00 -31.04 -18.71
CA SER A 46 -2.99 -29.99 -18.88
C SER A 46 -3.38 -28.72 -18.12
N THR A 47 -4.64 -28.31 -18.22
CA THR A 47 -5.19 -27.14 -17.51
C THR A 47 -5.17 -27.32 -15.99
N GLU A 48 -5.42 -28.51 -15.46
CA GLU A 48 -5.32 -28.82 -14.02
C GLU A 48 -3.87 -28.72 -13.51
N LYS A 49 -2.88 -29.16 -14.30
CA LYS A 49 -1.45 -28.96 -13.98
C LYS A 49 -1.06 -27.48 -13.98
N GLU A 50 -1.45 -26.74 -15.02
CA GLU A 50 -1.27 -25.29 -15.09
C GLU A 50 -1.94 -24.57 -13.90
N ARG A 51 -3.13 -25.04 -13.50
CA ARG A 51 -3.85 -24.52 -12.34
C ARG A 51 -3.08 -24.74 -11.05
N SER A 52 -2.51 -25.92 -10.83
CA SER A 52 -1.67 -26.20 -9.66
C SER A 52 -0.45 -25.26 -9.58
N LEU A 53 0.24 -25.05 -10.71
CA LEU A 53 1.34 -24.08 -10.80
C LEU A 53 0.85 -22.64 -10.54
N GLY A 54 -0.32 -22.29 -11.07
CA GLY A 54 -0.94 -20.99 -10.83
C GLY A 54 -1.37 -20.76 -9.39
N LEU A 55 -1.83 -21.80 -8.66
CA LEU A 55 -2.12 -21.70 -7.22
C LEU A 55 -0.84 -21.42 -6.40
N GLN A 56 0.29 -22.03 -6.77
CA GLN A 56 1.58 -21.72 -6.15
C GLN A 56 1.99 -20.26 -6.45
N ALA A 57 1.87 -19.83 -7.70
CA ALA A 57 2.14 -18.44 -8.08
C ALA A 57 1.21 -17.46 -7.34
N LEU A 58 -0.07 -17.81 -7.15
CA LEU A 58 -1.03 -17.01 -6.40
C LEU A 58 -0.65 -16.89 -4.92
N ARG A 59 -0.18 -17.98 -4.30
CA ARG A 59 0.36 -17.94 -2.93
C ARG A 59 1.58 -17.02 -2.83
N ILE A 60 2.49 -17.09 -3.80
CA ILE A 60 3.68 -16.21 -3.85
C ILE A 60 3.25 -14.74 -4.00
N ILE A 61 2.31 -14.44 -4.90
CA ILE A 61 1.79 -13.07 -5.09
C ILE A 61 1.09 -12.59 -3.82
N GLY A 62 0.26 -13.42 -3.19
CA GLY A 62 -0.39 -13.11 -1.92
C GLY A 62 0.61 -12.80 -0.81
N ASN A 63 1.69 -13.58 -0.69
CA ASN A 63 2.78 -13.28 0.24
C ASN A 63 3.46 -11.95 -0.08
N LYS A 64 3.72 -11.64 -1.36
CA LYS A 64 4.31 -10.34 -1.77
C LYS A 64 3.41 -9.16 -1.40
N VAL A 65 2.10 -9.28 -1.65
CA VAL A 65 1.09 -8.28 -1.27
C VAL A 65 1.14 -8.04 0.24
N GLY A 66 1.07 -9.10 1.05
CA GLY A 66 1.10 -8.98 2.52
C GLY A 66 2.40 -8.36 3.06
N LEU A 67 3.56 -8.74 2.50
CA LEU A 67 4.84 -8.14 2.85
C LEU A 67 4.87 -6.64 2.51
N ARG A 68 4.38 -6.27 1.33
CA ARG A 68 4.37 -4.88 0.88
C ARG A 68 3.39 -4.01 1.68
N GLU A 69 2.24 -4.54 2.06
CA GLU A 69 1.33 -3.87 3.01
C GLU A 69 2.00 -3.67 4.38
N SER A 70 2.78 -4.63 4.85
CA SER A 70 3.54 -4.50 6.10
C SER A 70 4.61 -3.41 6.01
N VAL A 71 5.33 -3.32 4.89
CA VAL A 71 6.30 -2.25 4.64
C VAL A 71 5.61 -0.89 4.65
N LEU A 72 4.47 -0.75 3.96
CA LEU A 72 3.70 0.49 3.93
C LEU A 72 3.19 0.91 5.31
N ARG A 73 2.76 -0.04 6.15
CA ARG A 73 2.39 0.26 7.55
C ARG A 73 3.58 0.78 8.35
N GLY A 74 4.72 0.09 8.28
CA GLY A 74 5.93 0.50 8.99
C GLY A 74 6.43 1.89 8.56
N MET A 75 6.36 2.21 7.26
CA MET A 75 6.72 3.54 6.76
C MET A 75 5.77 4.63 7.28
N ASN A 76 4.46 4.34 7.36
CA ASN A 76 3.50 5.27 7.94
C ASN A 76 3.75 5.50 9.43
N GLU A 77 4.03 4.44 10.19
CA GLU A 77 4.40 4.55 11.60
C GLU A 77 5.67 5.40 11.79
N GLU A 78 6.70 5.19 10.97
CA GLU A 78 7.93 5.99 11.00
C GLU A 78 7.64 7.47 10.69
N ILE A 79 6.83 7.77 9.67
CA ILE A 79 6.41 9.14 9.35
C ILE A 79 5.66 9.78 10.52
N GLN A 80 4.76 9.05 11.20
CA GLN A 80 4.04 9.57 12.37
C GLN A 80 4.99 9.87 13.54
N LEU A 81 5.97 9.00 13.80
CA LEU A 81 6.98 9.23 14.83
C LEU A 81 7.83 10.46 14.52
N LEU A 82 8.25 10.65 13.27
CA LEU A 82 8.99 11.83 12.84
C LEU A 82 8.16 13.11 12.99
N ASN A 83 6.89 13.10 12.59
CA ASN A 83 5.99 14.24 12.78
C ASN A 83 5.81 14.59 14.26
N ASN A 84 5.66 13.59 15.13
CA ASN A 84 5.59 13.82 16.58
C ASN A 84 6.88 14.42 17.12
N ARG A 85 8.05 13.94 16.67
CA ARG A 85 9.35 14.51 17.02
C ARG A 85 9.47 15.97 16.57
N ILE A 86 9.07 16.28 15.34
CA ILE A 86 9.06 17.66 14.81
C ILE A 86 8.18 18.58 15.65
N ASN A 87 6.99 18.12 16.06
CA ASN A 87 6.08 18.89 16.91
C ASN A 87 6.67 19.17 18.30
N LEU A 88 7.31 18.18 18.90
CA LEU A 88 8.03 18.35 20.18
C LEU A 88 9.22 19.31 20.03
N SER A 89 9.99 19.18 18.96
CA SER A 89 11.11 20.09 18.64
C SER A 89 10.62 21.53 18.44
N LYS A 90 9.46 21.72 17.79
CA LYS A 90 8.86 23.04 17.60
C LYS A 90 8.48 23.67 18.94
N LEU A 91 7.82 22.92 19.82
CA LEU A 91 7.49 23.40 21.16
C LEU A 91 8.74 23.78 21.95
N ALA A 92 9.78 22.94 21.90
CA ALA A 92 11.06 23.22 22.56
C ALA A 92 11.74 24.48 21.99
N LEU A 93 11.71 24.66 20.67
CA LEU A 93 12.21 25.87 20.00
C LEU A 93 11.46 27.12 20.45
N ASP A 94 10.13 27.09 20.49
CA ASP A 94 9.31 28.22 20.92
C ASP A 94 9.65 28.63 22.37
N MET A 95 9.84 27.64 23.26
CA MET A 95 10.26 27.88 24.64
C MET A 95 11.67 28.48 24.72
N MET A 96 12.65 27.87 24.04
CA MET A 96 14.03 28.35 24.04
C MET A 96 14.16 29.75 23.43
N GLU A 97 13.41 30.07 22.37
CA GLU A 97 13.42 31.39 21.73
C GLU A 97 12.79 32.46 22.64
N SER A 98 11.73 32.10 23.38
CA SER A 98 11.14 32.98 24.40
C SER A 98 12.12 33.25 25.54
N ASP A 99 12.76 32.21 26.08
CA ASP A 99 13.76 32.33 27.15
C ASP A 99 14.97 33.15 26.68
N LEU A 100 15.46 32.89 25.47
CA LEU A 100 16.56 33.65 24.86
C LEU A 100 16.21 35.12 24.73
N LYS A 101 14.98 35.45 24.30
CA LYS A 101 14.52 36.84 24.20
C LYS A 101 14.54 37.52 25.57
N SER A 102 14.00 36.88 26.60
CA SER A 102 13.99 37.43 27.96
C SER A 102 15.42 37.65 28.48
N LEU A 103 16.30 36.66 28.32
CA LEU A 103 17.70 36.75 28.74
C LEU A 103 18.47 37.85 28.00
N ILE A 104 18.26 38.01 26.69
CA ILE A 104 18.89 39.08 25.91
C ILE A 104 18.41 40.45 26.39
N GLU A 105 17.12 40.60 26.68
CA GLU A 105 16.57 41.86 27.21
C GLU A 105 17.14 42.20 28.59
N ASP A 106 17.19 41.22 29.50
CA ASP A 106 17.77 41.38 30.84
C ASP A 106 19.27 41.69 30.81
N TYR A 107 20.03 40.94 30.01
CA TYR A 107 21.45 41.16 29.80
C TYR A 107 21.69 42.56 29.22
N SER A 108 20.91 42.98 28.23
CA SER A 108 21.01 44.32 27.62
C SER A 108 20.75 45.43 28.63
N ARG A 109 19.70 45.29 29.46
CA ARG A 109 19.40 46.23 30.56
C ARG A 109 20.57 46.28 31.55
N SER A 110 21.10 45.12 31.94
CA SER A 110 22.23 45.01 32.86
C SER A 110 23.49 45.70 32.33
N VAL A 111 23.84 45.49 31.06
CA VAL A 111 24.99 46.11 30.39
C VAL A 111 24.82 47.63 30.32
N VAL A 112 23.67 48.14 29.87
CA VAL A 112 23.39 49.58 29.79
C VAL A 112 23.45 50.24 31.18
N ASN A 113 22.87 49.60 32.19
CA ASN A 113 22.88 50.12 33.56
C ASN A 113 24.30 50.19 34.11
N SER A 114 25.14 49.18 33.85
CA SER A 114 26.53 49.26 34.28
C SER A 114 27.34 50.29 33.54
N TYR A 115 27.12 50.46 32.24
CA TYR A 115 27.78 51.53 31.49
C TYR A 115 27.44 52.90 32.07
N LYS A 116 26.15 53.15 32.38
CA LYS A 116 25.72 54.40 33.03
C LYS A 116 26.34 54.58 34.42
N MET A 117 26.38 53.51 35.22
CA MET A 117 26.98 53.55 36.57
C MET A 117 28.49 53.82 36.51
N ALA A 118 29.23 53.11 35.65
CA ALA A 118 30.67 53.31 35.49
C ALA A 118 31.00 54.72 34.98
N LYS A 119 30.16 55.30 34.12
CA LYS A 119 30.30 56.69 33.66
C LYS A 119 30.03 57.71 34.77
N ALA A 120 29.04 57.47 35.62
CA ALA A 120 28.65 58.39 36.70
C ALA A 120 29.57 58.32 37.91
N ASN A 121 30.02 57.12 38.29
CA ASN A 121 30.94 56.88 39.39
C ASN A 121 31.92 55.77 38.97
N PRO A 122 33.14 56.11 38.55
CA PRO A 122 34.14 55.10 38.21
C PRO A 122 34.34 54.13 39.38
N ASP A 123 34.54 52.84 39.09
CA ASP A 123 34.59 51.78 40.11
C ASP A 123 35.59 52.08 41.24
N ILE A 124 36.72 52.70 40.90
CA ILE A 124 37.75 53.15 41.86
C ILE A 124 37.16 54.20 42.81
N VAL A 125 36.43 55.19 42.30
CA VAL A 125 35.78 56.22 43.11
C VAL A 125 34.69 55.61 43.98
N TYR A 126 33.91 54.65 43.46
CA TYR A 126 32.92 53.92 44.24
C TYR A 126 33.54 53.13 45.42
N ILE A 127 34.66 52.45 45.19
CA ILE A 127 35.36 51.70 46.25
C ILE A 127 35.98 52.65 47.27
N LEU A 128 36.65 53.72 46.83
CA LEU A 128 37.35 54.68 47.69
C LEU A 128 36.40 55.59 48.48
N SER A 129 35.15 55.76 48.03
CA SER A 129 34.11 56.49 48.77
C SER A 129 33.48 55.67 49.91
N ALA A 130 34.18 54.64 50.41
CA ALA A 130 33.72 53.82 51.51
C ALA A 130 34.02 54.49 52.86
N ARG A 131 33.10 54.36 53.82
CA ARG A 131 33.23 54.88 55.19
C ARG A 131 34.34 54.18 55.98
N ASP A 132 34.60 52.92 55.67
CA ASP A 132 35.59 52.08 56.31
C ASP A 132 36.06 50.96 55.37
N PHE A 133 37.13 50.26 55.78
CA PHE A 133 37.73 49.18 55.01
C PHE A 133 36.76 48.00 54.73
N ASN A 134 35.92 47.63 55.71
CA ASN A 134 34.98 46.52 55.56
C ASN A 134 33.90 46.85 54.51
N GLN A 135 33.41 48.10 54.48
CA GLN A 135 32.51 48.57 53.45
C GLN A 135 33.19 48.57 52.07
N GLY A 136 34.43 49.03 51.96
CA GLY A 136 35.22 48.98 50.72
C GLY A 136 35.40 47.55 50.20
N TYR A 137 35.76 46.62 51.09
CA TYR A 137 35.88 45.19 50.76
C TYR A 137 34.56 44.59 50.26
N LYS A 138 33.43 44.88 50.93
CA LYS A 138 32.11 44.44 50.47
C LYS A 138 31.76 44.98 49.08
N ARG A 139 32.10 46.24 48.78
CA ARG A 139 31.91 46.85 47.44
C ARG A 139 32.74 46.13 46.36
N ILE A 140 33.99 45.77 46.66
CA ILE A 140 34.83 44.97 45.75
C ILE A 140 34.20 43.60 45.49
N ARG A 141 33.76 42.90 46.54
CA ARG A 141 33.12 41.57 46.41
C ARG A 141 31.83 41.63 45.60
N TYR A 142 31.03 42.68 45.80
CA TYR A 142 29.83 42.94 45.01
C TYR A 142 30.15 43.14 43.52
N LEU A 143 31.09 44.02 43.18
CA LEU A 143 31.49 44.24 41.78
C LEU A 143 31.99 42.95 41.12
N GLN A 144 32.80 42.16 41.84
CA GLN A 144 33.24 40.84 41.37
C GLN A 144 32.06 39.88 41.11
N GLN A 145 31.05 39.88 41.99
CA GLN A 145 29.87 39.05 41.83
C GLN A 145 29.04 39.46 40.61
N VAL A 146 28.83 40.76 40.40
CA VAL A 146 28.13 41.29 39.22
C VAL A 146 28.84 40.90 37.93
N THR A 147 30.17 41.05 37.86
CA THR A 147 30.95 40.66 36.67
C THR A 147 30.87 39.16 36.41
N ARG A 148 30.95 38.32 37.45
CA ARG A 148 30.78 36.86 37.30
C ARG A 148 29.38 36.49 36.83
N TYR A 149 28.35 37.10 37.40
CA TYR A 149 26.95 36.86 37.01
C TYR A 149 26.73 37.19 35.53
N ARG A 150 27.19 38.36 35.06
CA ARG A 150 27.07 38.73 33.64
C ARG A 150 27.82 37.81 32.71
N ARG A 151 29.01 37.37 33.10
CA ARG A 151 29.77 36.42 32.31
C ARG A 151 28.99 35.12 32.16
N SER A 152 28.45 34.59 33.26
CA SER A 152 27.60 33.40 33.25
C SER A 152 26.36 33.59 32.39
N GLU A 153 25.66 34.73 32.50
CA GLU A 153 24.49 35.06 31.67
C GLU A 153 24.84 35.07 30.18
N SER A 154 26.00 35.65 29.80
CA SER A 154 26.48 35.64 28.41
C SER A 154 26.87 34.24 27.89
N GLU A 155 27.28 33.35 28.80
CA GLU A 155 27.60 31.96 28.49
C GLU A 155 26.29 31.17 28.27
N ILE A 156 25.31 31.32 29.16
CA ILE A 156 23.96 30.74 29.03
C ILE A 156 23.28 31.17 27.72
N ILE A 157 23.30 32.48 27.40
CA ILE A 157 22.74 32.99 26.14
C ILE A 157 23.38 32.28 24.94
N ARG A 158 24.71 32.14 24.93
CA ARG A 158 25.43 31.46 23.85
C ARG A 158 25.07 29.98 23.75
N GLU A 159 24.94 29.29 24.88
CA GLU A 159 24.53 27.89 24.91
C GLU A 159 23.12 27.70 24.35
N ILE A 160 22.15 28.52 24.77
CA ILE A 160 20.78 28.47 24.24
C ILE A 160 20.75 28.75 22.73
N MET A 161 21.51 29.75 22.25
CA MET A 161 21.61 30.01 20.81
C MET A 161 22.16 28.81 20.02
N GLN A 162 23.15 28.11 20.57
CA GLN A 162 23.71 26.91 19.94
C GLN A 162 22.70 25.76 19.93
N GLU A 163 21.97 25.54 21.03
CA GLU A 163 20.96 24.49 21.12
C GLU A 163 19.75 24.77 20.20
N ILE A 164 19.32 26.02 20.06
CA ILE A 164 18.32 26.42 19.06
C ILE A 164 18.82 26.06 17.65
N LYS A 165 20.06 26.41 17.31
CA LYS A 165 20.64 26.11 16.00
C LYS A 165 20.65 24.61 15.72
N ARG A 166 21.19 23.81 16.65
CA ARG A 166 21.24 22.33 16.54
C ARG A 166 19.85 21.71 16.45
N THR A 167 18.87 22.28 17.13
CA THR A 167 17.49 21.78 17.10
C THR A 167 16.81 22.09 15.77
N LYS A 168 17.09 23.26 15.16
CA LYS A 168 16.64 23.59 13.81
C LYS A 168 17.27 22.67 12.76
N GLU A 169 18.59 22.46 12.81
CA GLU A 169 19.30 21.55 11.91
C GLU A 169 18.70 20.12 11.97
N ARG A 170 18.49 19.58 13.18
CA ARG A 170 17.83 18.27 13.36
C ARG A 170 16.40 18.24 12.84
N GLN A 171 15.65 19.33 12.98
CA GLN A 171 14.27 19.41 12.48
C GLN A 171 14.23 19.42 10.94
N GLU A 172 15.21 20.06 10.29
CA GLU A 172 15.36 20.02 8.84
C GLU A 172 15.68 18.60 8.34
N GLU A 173 16.61 17.90 8.99
CA GLU A 173 16.91 16.48 8.69
C GLU A 173 15.67 15.58 8.81
N ASP A 174 14.84 15.81 9.83
CA ASP A 174 13.58 15.08 10.02
C ASP A 174 12.59 15.30 8.88
N LEU A 175 12.46 16.55 8.41
CA LEU A 175 11.59 16.92 7.30
C LEU A 175 12.06 16.30 5.99
N GLU A 176 13.37 16.33 5.72
CA GLU A 176 13.96 15.67 4.55
C GLU A 176 13.67 14.15 4.58
N LYS A 177 13.86 13.51 5.73
CA LYS A 177 13.59 12.09 5.90
C LYS A 177 12.11 11.75 5.68
N ILE A 178 11.17 12.59 6.15
CA ILE A 178 9.74 12.42 5.85
C ILE A 178 9.49 12.48 4.35
N SER A 179 10.06 13.47 3.66
CA SER A 179 9.90 13.64 2.20
C SER A 179 10.37 12.40 1.43
N GLU A 180 11.55 11.86 1.78
CA GLU A 180 12.06 10.63 1.19
C GLU A 180 11.15 9.42 1.45
N LEU A 181 10.64 9.28 2.68
CA LEU A 181 9.74 8.19 3.05
C LEU A 181 8.43 8.27 2.28
N GLN A 182 7.86 9.46 2.09
CA GLN A 182 6.64 9.68 1.31
C GLN A 182 6.83 9.34 -0.18
N GLN A 183 7.99 9.67 -0.75
CA GLN A 183 8.32 9.30 -2.13
C GLN A 183 8.40 7.77 -2.28
N LYS A 184 9.12 7.11 -1.36
CA LYS A 184 9.23 5.64 -1.34
C LYS A 184 7.86 4.99 -1.09
N GLU A 185 7.03 5.55 -0.23
CA GLU A 185 5.68 5.06 0.07
C GLU A 185 4.81 5.09 -1.19
N THR A 186 4.86 6.17 -1.96
CA THR A 186 4.15 6.31 -3.23
C THR A 186 4.56 5.24 -4.23
N GLN A 187 5.87 4.97 -4.36
CA GLN A 187 6.37 3.90 -5.21
C GLN A 187 5.87 2.52 -4.75
N GLN A 188 5.89 2.24 -3.44
CA GLN A 188 5.38 0.98 -2.91
C GLN A 188 3.86 0.83 -3.13
N LYS A 189 3.07 1.89 -3.02
CA LYS A 189 1.62 1.87 -3.31
C LYS A 189 1.33 1.49 -4.76
N VAL A 190 2.07 2.03 -5.72
CA VAL A 190 1.93 1.68 -7.15
C VAL A 190 2.25 0.20 -7.37
N LEU A 191 3.35 -0.29 -6.78
CA LEU A 191 3.73 -1.68 -6.93
C LEU A 191 2.74 -2.65 -6.25
N LEU A 192 2.16 -2.25 -5.11
CA LEU A 192 1.09 -3.00 -4.42
C LEU A 192 -0.15 -3.11 -5.31
N GLN A 193 -0.61 -2.01 -5.89
CA GLN A 193 -1.76 -2.01 -6.81
C GLN A 193 -1.51 -2.94 -8.01
N ASN A 194 -0.31 -2.90 -8.59
CA ASN A 194 0.06 -3.79 -9.68
C ASN A 194 0.03 -5.27 -9.26
N GLU A 195 0.51 -5.60 -8.06
CA GLU A 195 0.47 -6.97 -7.54
C GLU A 195 -0.96 -7.44 -7.23
N GLN A 196 -1.79 -6.60 -6.64
CA GLN A 196 -3.21 -6.88 -6.39
C GLN A 196 -3.98 -7.09 -7.70
N GLN A 197 -3.73 -6.26 -8.73
CA GLN A 197 -4.33 -6.46 -10.06
C GLN A 197 -3.86 -7.76 -10.70
N ARG A 198 -2.58 -8.11 -10.60
CA ARG A 198 -2.05 -9.39 -11.10
C ARG A 198 -2.69 -10.56 -10.36
N GLN A 199 -2.84 -10.46 -9.04
CA GLN A 199 -3.51 -11.46 -8.22
C GLN A 199 -4.96 -11.66 -8.68
N GLN A 200 -5.71 -10.58 -8.87
CA GLN A 200 -7.11 -10.61 -9.31
C GLN A 200 -7.25 -11.25 -10.71
N ARG A 201 -6.41 -10.85 -11.67
CA ARG A 201 -6.39 -11.44 -13.02
C ARG A 201 -6.08 -12.93 -12.98
N MET A 202 -5.13 -13.35 -12.13
CA MET A 202 -4.76 -14.76 -11.98
C MET A 202 -5.89 -15.59 -11.35
N VAL A 203 -6.59 -15.05 -10.34
CA VAL A 203 -7.78 -15.71 -9.77
C VAL A 203 -8.86 -15.92 -10.84
N GLN A 204 -9.11 -14.89 -11.66
CA GLN A 204 -10.09 -14.96 -12.75
C GLN A 204 -9.67 -15.98 -13.83
N SER A 205 -8.40 -15.99 -14.23
CA SER A 205 -7.92 -16.89 -15.29
C SER A 205 -7.91 -18.35 -14.86
N LEU A 206 -7.57 -18.64 -13.60
CA LEU A 206 -7.51 -20.00 -13.06
C LEU A 206 -8.87 -20.69 -12.95
N GLY A 207 -9.97 -19.94 -12.80
CA GLY A 207 -11.31 -20.51 -12.69
C GLY A 207 -12.05 -20.68 -14.03
N ASN A 208 -11.86 -19.75 -14.96
CA ASN A 208 -12.71 -19.65 -16.15
C ASN A 208 -12.45 -20.75 -17.19
N LYS A 209 -11.18 -21.06 -17.47
CA LYS A 209 -10.82 -22.02 -18.53
C LYS A 209 -11.18 -23.47 -18.15
N GLU A 210 -10.94 -23.86 -16.90
CA GLU A 210 -11.33 -25.19 -16.41
C GLU A 210 -12.86 -25.35 -16.37
N LYS A 211 -13.59 -24.31 -15.94
CA LYS A 211 -15.07 -24.35 -15.92
C LYS A 211 -15.64 -24.50 -17.34
N GLN A 212 -15.05 -23.83 -18.33
CA GLN A 212 -15.44 -23.95 -19.73
C GLN A 212 -15.18 -25.37 -20.26
N LEU A 213 -13.97 -25.92 -20.06
CA LEU A 213 -13.61 -27.27 -20.50
C LEU A 213 -14.46 -28.36 -19.83
N ARG A 214 -14.77 -28.22 -18.52
CA ARG A 214 -15.68 -29.16 -17.82
C ARG A 214 -17.09 -29.14 -18.42
N LYS A 215 -17.61 -27.95 -18.72
CA LYS A 215 -18.93 -27.81 -19.37
C LYS A 215 -18.93 -28.44 -20.76
N GLU A 216 -17.90 -28.17 -21.56
CA GLU A 216 -17.74 -28.73 -22.89
C GLU A 216 -17.61 -30.26 -22.86
N LEU A 217 -16.84 -30.81 -21.91
CA LEU A 217 -16.71 -32.24 -21.70
C LEU A 217 -18.06 -32.89 -21.35
N GLU A 218 -18.84 -32.24 -20.49
CA GLU A 218 -20.15 -32.76 -20.07
C GLU A 218 -21.18 -32.73 -21.21
N ASP A 219 -21.17 -31.68 -22.02
CA ASP A 219 -22.01 -31.56 -23.22
C ASP A 219 -21.63 -32.64 -24.26
N LYS A 220 -20.34 -32.86 -24.52
CA LYS A 220 -19.88 -33.93 -25.43
C LYS A 220 -20.20 -35.33 -24.91
N LYS A 221 -20.05 -35.60 -23.61
CA LYS A 221 -20.49 -36.87 -22.99
C LYS A 221 -22.00 -37.09 -23.08
N ARG A 222 -22.80 -36.01 -23.06
CA ARG A 222 -24.26 -36.11 -23.28
C ARG A 222 -24.58 -36.46 -24.72
N ILE A 223 -23.87 -35.88 -25.69
CA ILE A 223 -24.01 -36.20 -27.12
C ILE A 223 -23.62 -37.67 -27.37
N ALA A 224 -22.48 -38.11 -26.86
CA ALA A 224 -22.02 -39.51 -26.99
C ALA A 224 -23.08 -40.51 -26.47
N ARG A 225 -23.65 -40.26 -25.28
CA ARG A 225 -24.71 -41.11 -24.72
C ARG A 225 -25.97 -41.17 -25.59
N ARG A 226 -26.37 -40.05 -26.21
CA ARG A 226 -27.52 -40.03 -27.13
C ARG A 226 -27.24 -40.85 -28.37
N ILE A 227 -26.04 -40.71 -28.97
CA ILE A 227 -25.62 -41.49 -30.14
C ILE A 227 -25.62 -42.98 -29.80
N GLU A 228 -25.05 -43.39 -28.66
CA GLU A 228 -25.05 -44.79 -28.23
C GLU A 228 -26.47 -45.34 -28.02
N THR A 229 -27.37 -44.55 -27.43
CA THR A 229 -28.77 -44.95 -27.24
C THR A 229 -29.48 -45.15 -28.57
N GLU A 230 -29.23 -44.28 -29.55
CA GLU A 230 -29.84 -44.37 -30.88
C GLU A 230 -29.28 -45.54 -31.70
N ILE A 231 -27.97 -45.78 -31.63
CA ILE A 231 -27.35 -46.98 -32.22
C ILE A 231 -27.94 -48.26 -31.61
N ALA A 232 -28.09 -48.31 -30.28
CA ALA A 232 -28.67 -49.46 -29.60
C ALA A 232 -30.15 -49.70 -30.01
N ARG A 233 -30.93 -48.63 -30.20
CA ARG A 233 -32.28 -48.73 -30.74
C ARG A 233 -32.28 -49.31 -32.15
N ILE A 234 -31.44 -48.78 -33.05
CA ILE A 234 -31.36 -49.26 -34.44
C ILE A 234 -30.96 -50.74 -34.49
N ILE A 235 -30.01 -51.16 -33.64
CA ILE A 235 -29.59 -52.58 -33.56
C ILE A 235 -30.73 -53.48 -33.06
N GLU A 236 -31.50 -53.04 -32.06
CA GLU A 236 -32.64 -53.82 -31.56
C GLU A 236 -33.78 -53.87 -32.59
N ASP A 237 -34.04 -52.78 -33.31
CA ASP A 237 -35.00 -52.74 -34.41
C ASP A 237 -34.55 -53.61 -35.59
N GLU A 238 -33.25 -53.66 -35.91
CA GLU A 238 -32.65 -54.60 -36.88
C GLU A 238 -32.83 -56.06 -36.43
N ARG A 239 -32.69 -56.33 -35.12
CA ARG A 239 -32.84 -57.68 -34.54
C ARG A 239 -34.29 -58.17 -34.50
N LEU A 240 -35.25 -57.28 -34.28
CA LEU A 240 -36.68 -57.60 -34.19
C LEU A 240 -37.35 -57.74 -35.57
N ASN A 241 -36.76 -57.14 -36.60
CA ASN A 241 -37.25 -57.18 -37.98
C ASN A 241 -36.50 -58.18 -38.89
N ALA A 242 -35.56 -58.95 -38.34
CA ALA A 242 -34.83 -60.05 -38.99
C ALA A 242 -35.42 -61.42 -38.62
#